data_AF-A0A497KUI7-F1
#
_entry.id   AF-A0A497KUI7-F1
#
_cell.length_a   1.000
_cell.length_b   1.000
_cell.length_c   1.000
_cell.angle_alpha   90.00
_cell.angle_beta   90.00
_cell.angle_gamma   90.00
#
_symmetry.space_group_name_H-M   'P 1'
#
loop_
_entity.id
_entity.type
_entity.pdbx_description
1 polymer ?
#
loop_
_entity_poly.entity_id
_entity_poly.type
_entity_poly.pdbx_seq_one_letter_code
_entity_poly.pdbx_strand_id
1 'polypeptide(L)'
;MECIYEDPLPEPPYPLTKGEKWKYESNYTLIMEGKEHKGNIVGEEEVEGFENVLAGDDNWYFCARVKYTSVEHLVIDGRNMAMMTTGRYWISSDVGTVKQETTADYYVNGIFTMREKRTLLLMSIRKG
;
A
#
# COMPACT_ATOMS: atom_id res chain seq x y z
N MET A 1 17.23 -3.40 -4.01
CA MET A 1 16.55 -2.50 -3.06
C MET A 1 15.81 -3.38 -2.08
N GLU A 2 16.01 -3.17 -0.80
CA GLU A 2 15.39 -3.94 0.29
C GLU A 2 14.82 -2.97 1.31
N CYS A 3 13.64 -3.27 1.86
CA CYS A 3 12.99 -2.46 2.89
C CYS A 3 12.69 -3.35 4.09
N ILE A 4 13.18 -2.96 5.27
CA ILE A 4 13.01 -3.71 6.51
C ILE A 4 12.25 -2.82 7.49
N TYR A 5 11.04 -3.22 7.86
CA TYR A 5 10.24 -2.53 8.87
C TYR A 5 10.72 -2.92 10.29
N GLU A 6 10.79 -1.95 11.20
CA GLU A 6 11.06 -2.22 12.62
C GLU A 6 9.88 -3.01 13.22
N ASP A 7 8.67 -2.51 13.00
CA ASP A 7 7.42 -3.20 13.29
C ASP A 7 6.71 -3.56 11.97
N PRO A 8 6.40 -4.84 11.71
CA PRO A 8 5.65 -5.22 10.51
C PRO A 8 4.36 -4.41 10.36
N LEU A 9 4.03 -4.01 9.14
CA LEU A 9 2.74 -3.39 8.87
C LEU A 9 1.62 -4.35 9.26
N PRO A 10 0.60 -3.90 10.00
CA PRO A 10 -0.43 -4.79 10.50
C PRO A 10 -1.22 -5.38 9.33
N GLU A 11 -1.63 -6.64 9.50
CA GLU A 11 -2.62 -7.23 8.60
C GLU A 11 -3.97 -6.50 8.76
N PRO A 12 -4.83 -6.52 7.72
CA PRO A 12 -6.20 -6.04 7.86
C PRO A 12 -6.91 -6.76 9.02
N PRO A 13 -7.77 -6.06 9.78
CA PRO A 13 -8.43 -6.62 10.96
C PRO A 13 -9.54 -7.59 10.56
N TYR A 14 -9.17 -8.83 10.22
CA TYR A 14 -10.15 -9.83 9.85
C TYR A 14 -11.04 -10.24 11.05
N PRO A 15 -12.35 -10.48 10.84
CA PRO A 15 -13.08 -10.35 9.56
C PRO A 15 -13.40 -8.89 9.22
N LEU A 16 -13.22 -8.51 7.95
CA LEU A 16 -13.50 -7.15 7.49
C LEU A 16 -15.00 -6.85 7.51
N THR A 17 -15.35 -5.67 8.02
CA THR A 17 -16.72 -5.15 8.04
C THR A 17 -16.81 -3.76 7.40
N LYS A 18 -17.94 -3.45 6.76
CA LYS A 18 -18.11 -2.14 6.11
C LYS A 18 -18.04 -1.00 7.14
N GLY A 19 -17.22 0.01 6.86
CA GLY A 19 -16.99 1.15 7.72
C GLY A 19 -15.91 0.94 8.78
N GLU A 20 -15.32 -0.26 8.85
CA GLU A 20 -14.17 -0.55 9.69
C GLU A 20 -12.95 0.24 9.25
N LYS A 21 -12.19 0.74 10.23
CA LYS A 21 -11.03 1.59 10.02
C LYS A 21 -9.89 1.18 10.92
N TRP A 22 -8.67 1.25 10.40
CA TRP A 22 -7.46 1.05 11.18
C TRP A 22 -6.38 2.04 10.74
N LYS A 23 -5.40 2.20 11.62
CA LYS A 23 -4.24 3.05 11.42
C LYS A 23 -2.99 2.27 11.76
N TYR A 24 -1.90 2.64 11.10
CA TYR A 24 -0.59 2.09 11.39
C TYR A 24 0.46 3.18 11.29
N GLU A 25 1.52 2.96 12.05
CA GLU A 25 2.75 3.73 12.00
C GLU A 25 3.90 2.73 12.17
N SER A 26 4.93 2.86 11.34
CA SER A 26 6.12 2.03 11.45
C SER A 26 7.33 2.77 10.92
N ASN A 27 8.47 2.57 11.57
CA ASN A 27 9.75 2.97 11.03
C ASN A 27 10.29 1.87 10.12
N TYR A 28 11.10 2.24 9.14
CA TYR A 28 11.75 1.27 8.27
C TYR A 28 13.16 1.71 7.90
N THR A 29 13.98 0.73 7.51
CA THR A 29 15.28 0.92 6.91
C THR A 29 15.23 0.49 5.46
N LEU A 30 15.47 1.43 4.54
CA LEU A 30 15.62 1.17 3.12
C LEU A 30 17.11 0.98 2.80
N ILE A 31 17.46 -0.18 2.25
CA ILE A 31 18.80 -0.48 1.75
C ILE A 31 18.79 -0.27 0.23
N MET A 32 19.50 0.77 -0.21
CA MET A 32 19.64 1.15 -1.61
C MET A 32 21.13 1.34 -1.94
N GLU A 33 21.61 0.67 -2.97
CA GLU A 33 23.03 0.73 -3.39
C GLU A 33 24.03 0.46 -2.25
N GLY A 34 23.67 -0.44 -1.31
CA GLY A 34 24.49 -0.79 -0.15
C GLY A 34 24.52 0.25 0.97
N LYS A 35 23.69 1.31 0.90
CA LYS A 35 23.51 2.30 1.94
C LYS A 35 22.18 2.14 2.63
N GLU A 36 22.17 2.36 3.95
CA GLU A 36 20.97 2.36 4.78
C GLU A 36 20.37 3.76 4.87
N HIS A 37 19.06 3.84 4.69
CA HIS A 37 18.27 5.07 4.79
C HIS A 37 17.09 4.83 5.72
N LYS A 38 16.99 5.62 6.79
CA LYS A 38 15.88 5.53 7.73
C LYS A 38 14.66 6.29 7.22
N GLY A 39 13.51 5.64 7.31
CA GLY A 39 12.23 6.23 6.99
C GLY A 39 11.16 5.87 8.00
N ASN A 40 10.00 6.47 7.80
CA ASN A 40 8.80 6.25 8.58
C ASN A 40 7.60 6.25 7.63
N ILE A 41 6.62 5.42 7.95
CA ILE A 41 5.33 5.37 7.27
C ILE A 41 4.20 5.52 8.29
N VAL A 42 3.21 6.32 7.94
CA VAL A 42 1.94 6.40 8.64
C VAL A 42 0.83 6.18 7.63
N GLY A 43 -0.16 5.37 7.99
CA GLY A 43 -1.31 5.12 7.11
C GLY A 43 -2.61 4.92 7.86
N GLU A 44 -3.69 5.12 7.11
CA GLU A 44 -5.05 4.82 7.55
C GLU A 44 -5.82 4.16 6.42
N GLU A 45 -6.68 3.22 6.80
CA GLU A 45 -7.47 2.42 5.87
C GLU A 45 -8.93 2.34 6.34
N GLU A 46 -9.84 2.17 5.38
CA GLU A 46 -11.28 2.07 5.60
C GLU A 46 -11.93 1.10 4.61
N VAL A 47 -12.73 0.15 5.11
CA VAL A 47 -13.56 -0.71 4.27
C VAL A 47 -14.75 0.09 3.75
N GLU A 48 -14.76 0.42 2.46
CA GLU A 48 -15.87 1.15 1.82
C GLU A 48 -17.08 0.23 1.53
N GLY A 49 -16.84 -1.06 1.33
CA GLY A 49 -17.89 -2.04 1.03
C GLY A 49 -17.35 -3.33 0.43
N PHE A 50 -18.22 -4.10 -0.21
CA PHE A 50 -17.87 -5.39 -0.83
C PHE A 50 -18.42 -5.45 -2.25
N GLU A 51 -17.67 -6.05 -3.17
CA GLU A 51 -18.07 -6.22 -4.57
C GLU A 51 -17.33 -7.39 -5.24
N ASN A 52 -17.88 -7.88 -6.35
CA ASN A 52 -17.19 -8.85 -7.20
C ASN A 52 -16.26 -8.11 -8.16
N VAL A 53 -15.00 -8.54 -8.24
CA VAL A 53 -13.97 -7.96 -9.12
C VAL A 53 -13.47 -9.02 -10.09
N LEU A 54 -13.46 -8.67 -11.37
CA LEU A 54 -12.79 -9.46 -12.41
C LEU A 54 -11.29 -9.24 -12.30
N ALA A 55 -10.55 -10.31 -12.06
CA ALA A 55 -9.10 -10.34 -12.06
C ALA A 55 -8.54 -10.53 -13.48
N GLY A 56 -7.22 -10.43 -13.62
CA GLY A 56 -6.51 -10.62 -14.89
C GLY A 56 -6.29 -12.09 -15.25
N ASP A 57 -6.68 -13.02 -14.36
CA ASP A 57 -6.77 -14.46 -14.61
C ASP A 57 -8.16 -14.89 -15.14
N ASP A 58 -8.99 -13.91 -15.53
CA ASP A 58 -10.37 -14.06 -15.99
C ASP A 58 -11.37 -14.65 -14.98
N ASN A 59 -11.01 -14.72 -13.69
CA ASN A 59 -11.91 -15.14 -12.62
C ASN A 59 -12.52 -13.96 -11.86
N TRP A 60 -13.72 -14.18 -11.32
CA TRP A 60 -14.40 -13.22 -10.45
C TRP A 60 -14.17 -13.57 -8.99
N TYR A 61 -13.79 -12.56 -8.20
CA TYR A 61 -13.54 -12.71 -6.76
C TYR A 61 -14.40 -11.74 -5.95
N PHE A 62 -15.08 -12.25 -4.93
CA PHE A 62 -15.77 -11.41 -3.95
C PHE A 62 -14.73 -10.76 -3.03
N CYS A 63 -14.69 -9.44 -3.03
CA CYS A 63 -13.65 -8.66 -2.36
C CYS A 63 -14.26 -7.61 -1.44
N ALA A 64 -13.58 -7.33 -0.33
CA ALA A 64 -13.72 -6.06 0.37
C ALA A 64 -12.97 -4.97 -0.41
N ARG A 65 -13.63 -3.84 -0.68
CA ARG A 65 -12.97 -2.65 -1.21
C ARG A 65 -12.49 -1.78 -0.05
N VAL A 66 -11.18 -1.61 0.06
CA VAL A 66 -10.55 -0.83 1.12
C VAL A 66 -9.93 0.42 0.49
N LYS A 67 -10.30 1.58 1.02
CA LYS A 67 -9.63 2.86 0.71
C LYS A 67 -8.49 3.04 1.69
N TYR A 68 -7.37 3.56 1.22
CA TYR A 68 -6.24 3.88 2.08
C TYR A 68 -5.60 5.21 1.72
N THR A 69 -4.97 5.81 2.72
CA THR A 69 -4.00 6.89 2.55
C THR A 69 -2.76 6.57 3.38
N SER A 70 -1.60 6.86 2.85
CA SER A 70 -0.35 6.74 3.59
C SER A 70 0.60 7.90 3.25
N VAL A 71 1.44 8.23 4.21
CA VAL A 71 2.52 9.19 4.05
C VAL A 71 3.81 8.50 4.48
N GLU A 72 4.80 8.55 3.61
CA GLU A 72 6.13 8.03 3.87
C GLU A 72 7.14 9.16 3.86
N HIS A 73 8.06 9.13 4.81
CA HIS A 73 9.20 10.05 4.90
C HIS A 73 10.50 9.28 4.87
N LEU A 74 11.46 9.78 4.10
CA LEU A 74 12.78 9.17 3.94
C LEU A 74 13.84 10.25 3.73
N VAL A 75 15.00 10.10 4.38
CA VAL A 75 16.13 11.02 4.16
C VAL A 75 17.23 10.31 3.36
N ILE A 76 17.55 10.84 2.18
CA ILE A 76 18.61 10.36 1.31
C ILE A 76 19.58 11.51 1.02
N ASP A 77 20.86 11.34 1.37
CA ASP A 77 21.92 12.32 1.11
C ASP A 77 21.55 13.76 1.52
N GLY A 78 20.89 13.90 2.69
CA GLY A 78 20.44 15.19 3.23
C GLY A 78 19.17 15.77 2.59
N ARG A 79 18.57 15.07 1.62
CA ARG A 79 17.29 15.45 1.01
C ARG A 79 16.15 14.73 1.71
N ASN A 80 15.14 15.49 2.11
CA ASN A 80 13.90 14.94 2.64
C ASN A 80 13.00 14.55 1.48
N MET A 81 12.74 13.26 1.33
CA MET A 81 11.77 12.74 0.39
C MET A 81 10.48 12.41 1.14
N ALA A 82 9.36 12.86 0.62
CA ALA A 82 8.05 12.47 1.10
C ALA A 82 7.24 11.86 -0.06
N MET A 83 6.57 10.75 0.22
CA MET A 83 5.63 10.13 -0.70
C MET A 83 4.25 10.10 -0.05
N MET A 84 3.28 10.77 -0.66
CA MET A 84 1.89 10.73 -0.22
C MET A 84 1.12 9.83 -1.17
N THR A 85 0.60 8.73 -0.63
CA THR A 85 -0.11 7.72 -1.39
C THR A 85 -1.58 7.73 -1.02
N THR A 86 -2.44 7.75 -2.03
CA THR A 86 -3.88 7.50 -1.86
C THR A 86 -4.30 6.41 -2.82
N GLY A 87 -5.20 5.54 -2.39
CA GLY A 87 -5.62 4.46 -3.26
C GLY A 87 -6.79 3.66 -2.74
N ARG A 88 -7.10 2.63 -3.51
CA ARG A 88 -8.02 1.56 -3.15
C ARG A 88 -7.40 0.22 -3.49
N TYR A 89 -7.67 -0.78 -2.66
CA TYR A 89 -7.40 -2.16 -3.01
C TYR A 89 -8.64 -3.02 -2.76
N TRP A 90 -8.69 -4.13 -3.48
CA TRP A 90 -9.76 -5.12 -3.38
C TRP A 90 -9.13 -6.40 -2.88
N ILE A 91 -9.52 -6.81 -1.67
CA ILE A 91 -8.96 -7.98 -1.00
C ILE A 91 -10.03 -9.06 -0.82
N SER A 92 -9.72 -10.27 -1.26
CA SER A 92 -10.52 -11.46 -1.06
C SER A 92 -9.94 -12.29 0.08
N SER A 93 -10.80 -12.91 0.89
CA SER A 93 -10.38 -13.87 1.92
C SER A 93 -9.64 -15.07 1.35
N ASP A 94 -9.88 -15.40 0.08
CA ASP A 94 -9.42 -16.67 -0.50
C ASP A 94 -8.09 -16.52 -1.22
N VAL A 95 -7.80 -15.32 -1.75
CA VAL A 95 -6.68 -15.08 -2.68
C VAL A 95 -5.88 -13.82 -2.37
N GLY A 96 -6.23 -13.09 -1.30
CA GLY A 96 -5.58 -11.83 -0.95
C GLY A 96 -5.95 -10.70 -1.91
N THR A 97 -5.01 -9.79 -2.20
CA THR A 97 -5.26 -8.61 -3.03
C THR A 97 -5.49 -8.99 -4.49
N VAL A 98 -6.69 -8.71 -4.98
CA VAL A 98 -7.14 -8.99 -6.35
C VAL A 98 -6.86 -7.82 -7.29
N LYS A 99 -7.02 -6.59 -6.79
CA LYS A 99 -6.82 -5.36 -7.55
C LYS A 99 -6.30 -4.27 -6.63
N GLN A 100 -5.49 -3.36 -7.16
CA GLN A 100 -5.08 -2.15 -6.47
C GLN A 100 -5.01 -0.98 -7.44
N GLU A 101 -5.50 0.17 -7.03
CA GLU A 101 -5.40 1.45 -7.75
C GLU A 101 -4.78 2.49 -6.83
N THR A 102 -3.71 3.13 -7.30
CA THR A 102 -2.87 3.98 -6.48
C THR A 102 -2.53 5.27 -7.21
N THR A 103 -2.57 6.39 -6.50
CA THR A 103 -1.94 7.66 -6.89
C THR A 103 -0.91 8.02 -5.83
N ALA A 104 0.34 8.21 -6.25
CA ALA A 104 1.45 8.60 -5.38
C ALA A 104 1.99 9.97 -5.81
N ASP A 105 2.05 10.90 -4.87
CA ASP A 105 2.65 12.22 -5.03
C ASP A 105 4.00 12.25 -4.33
N TYR A 106 5.04 12.62 -5.07
CA TYR A 106 6.42 12.64 -4.61
C TYR A 106 6.88 14.07 -4.38
N TYR A 107 7.49 14.32 -3.23
CA TYR A 107 8.01 15.60 -2.82
C TYR A 107 9.49 15.46 -2.44
N VAL A 108 10.30 16.44 -2.84
CA VAL A 108 11.70 16.55 -2.42
C VAL A 108 11.88 17.91 -1.74
N ASN A 109 12.30 17.90 -0.47
CA ASN A 109 12.39 19.07 0.39
C ASN A 109 11.10 19.90 0.39
N GLY A 110 9.94 19.22 0.41
CA GLY A 110 8.62 19.85 0.37
C GLY A 110 8.14 20.31 -1.01
N ILE A 111 8.97 20.18 -2.07
CA ILE A 111 8.62 20.59 -3.42
C ILE A 111 8.05 19.39 -4.18
N PHE A 112 6.81 19.52 -4.67
CA PHE A 112 6.18 18.52 -5.54
C PHE A 112 7.04 18.29 -6.79
N THR A 113 7.39 17.04 -7.03
CA THR A 113 8.32 16.64 -8.09
C THR A 113 7.63 15.76 -9.14
N MET A 114 6.75 14.85 -8.71
CA MET A 114 6.13 13.87 -9.61
C MET A 114 4.81 13.35 -9.04
N ARG A 115 3.89 12.97 -9.94
CA ARG A 115 2.73 12.13 -9.62
C ARG A 115 2.79 10.85 -10.44
N GLU A 116 2.67 9.72 -9.77
CA GLU A 116 2.52 8.40 -10.40
C GLU A 116 1.10 7.88 -10.20
N LYS A 117 0.56 7.23 -11.22
CA LYS A 117 -0.67 6.45 -11.12
C LYS A 117 -0.37 5.01 -11.51
N ARG A 118 -0.81 4.06 -10.69
CA ARG A 118 -0.58 2.64 -10.90
C ARG A 118 -1.87 1.86 -10.67
N THR A 119 -2.11 0.88 -11.53
CA THR A 119 -3.13 -0.14 -11.34
C THR A 119 -2.46 -1.51 -11.37
N LEU A 120 -2.72 -2.33 -10.36
CA LEU A 120 -2.30 -3.71 -10.28
C LEU A 120 -3.53 -4.62 -10.31
N LEU A 121 -3.38 -5.76 -10.98
CA LEU A 121 -4.41 -6.76 -11.12
C LEU A 121 -3.78 -8.14 -10.90
N LEU A 122 -4.48 -9.01 -10.17
CA LEU A 122 -4.08 -10.38 -9.96
C LEU A 122 -4.12 -11.12 -11.30
N MET A 123 -2.96 -11.63 -11.75
CA MET A 123 -2.82 -12.29 -13.07
C MET A 123 -2.83 -13.82 -12.99
N SER A 124 -2.44 -14.40 -11.85
CA SER A 124 -2.41 -15.85 -11.68
C SER A 124 -2.25 -16.22 -10.20
N ILE A 125 -2.76 -17.40 -9.84
CA ILE A 125 -2.56 -18.01 -8.53
C ILE A 125 -1.87 -19.35 -8.74
N ARG A 126 -0.80 -19.62 -7.98
CA ARG A 126 -0.20 -20.96 -7.90
C ARG A 126 -0.70 -21.62 -6.63
N LYS A 127 -1.51 -22.65 -6.77
CA LYS A 127 -1.95 -23.52 -5.66
C LYS A 127 -1.02 -24.73 -5.62
N GLY A 128 -0.52 -25.06 -4.42
CA GLY A 128 0.28 -26.25 -4.14
C GLY A 128 -0.57 -27.37 -3.57
#